data_AF-A0ABD1ED57-F1
#
_entry.id   AF-A0ABD1ED57-F1
#
_cell.length_a   1.000
_cell.length_b   1.000
_cell.length_c   1.000
_cell.angle_alpha   90.00
_cell.angle_beta   90.00
_cell.angle_gamma   90.00
#
_symmetry.space_group_name_H-M   'P 1'
#
loop_
_entity.id
_entity.type
_entity.pdbx_description
1 polymer ?
#
loop_
_entity_poly.entity_id
_entity_poly.type
_entity_poly.pdbx_seq_one_letter_code
_entity_poly.pdbx_strand_id
1 'polypeptide(L)'
;MEGQVKDLLLCYMQAKYVTSRSLSDIDPCNHAAFLYKRSVYLGIKVQTYIETNKQISERSDLLDYFYGKCIDFMKTGCKEILNRYNFKDSVYDKIEFLLPHNAVSFAFHESFLTLLPALSYFNRFCDEHIWQQIDDEWRQLPHYPLDSLHANINDEIDAFWTALSSENSPFINLSNFALSVLSIPHSNAECERVFSKVNLLKTKTRNKLSTTTVNGSFVETDDE
;
A
#
# COMPACT_ATOMS: atom_id res chain seq x y z
N MET A 1 1.13 -5.07 0.38
CA MET A 1 1.55 -4.04 1.37
C MET A 1 2.23 -4.67 2.59
N GLU A 2 1.63 -5.67 3.25
CA GLU A 2 2.23 -6.28 4.45
C GLU A 2 3.64 -6.85 4.23
N GLY A 3 3.86 -7.59 3.14
CA GLY A 3 5.19 -8.16 2.81
C GLY A 3 6.28 -7.10 2.72
N GLN A 4 6.00 -5.97 2.05
CA GLN A 4 6.96 -4.87 1.89
C GLN A 4 7.34 -4.22 3.23
N VAL A 5 6.38 -4.08 4.15
CA VAL A 5 6.66 -3.55 5.49
C VAL A 5 7.52 -4.54 6.29
N LYS A 6 7.22 -5.84 6.19
CA LYS A 6 8.04 -6.89 6.81
C LYS A 6 9.46 -6.91 6.25
N ASP A 7 9.63 -6.77 4.94
CA ASP A 7 10.95 -6.69 4.31
C ASP A 7 11.77 -5.50 4.84
N LEU A 8 11.14 -4.33 4.99
CA LEU A 8 11.80 -3.16 5.57
C LEU A 8 12.18 -3.37 7.05
N LEU A 9 11.33 -4.02 7.83
CA LEU A 9 11.62 -4.38 9.23
C LEU A 9 12.80 -5.36 9.31
N LEU A 10 12.87 -6.34 8.41
CA LEU A 10 13.94 -7.34 8.36
C LEU A 10 15.32 -6.73 8.04
N CYS A 11 15.38 -5.52 7.47
CA CYS A 11 16.64 -4.83 7.26
C CYS A 11 17.37 -4.49 8.58
N TYR A 12 16.64 -4.26 9.68
CA TYR A 12 17.23 -3.82 10.96
C TYR A 12 16.73 -4.57 12.21
N MET A 13 15.71 -5.40 12.09
CA MET A 13 15.15 -6.23 13.18
C MET A 13 15.42 -7.72 12.97
N GLN A 14 15.41 -8.47 14.06
CA GLN A 14 15.61 -9.92 14.06
C GLN A 14 14.48 -10.62 13.32
N ALA A 15 14.83 -11.51 12.37
CA ALA A 15 13.86 -12.25 11.58
C ALA A 15 12.84 -13.00 12.43
N LYS A 16 13.29 -13.66 13.50
CA LYS A 16 12.41 -14.38 14.44
C LYS A 16 11.33 -13.47 15.04
N TYR A 17 11.64 -12.20 15.32
CA TYR A 17 10.67 -11.26 15.89
C TYR A 17 9.64 -10.82 14.86
N VAL A 18 10.07 -10.55 13.62
CA VAL A 18 9.21 -10.06 12.54
C VAL A 18 8.31 -11.16 11.98
N THR A 19 8.81 -12.38 11.80
CA THR A 19 8.05 -13.47 11.16
C THR A 19 7.07 -14.16 12.10
N SER A 20 7.31 -14.12 13.41
CA SER A 20 6.44 -14.76 14.41
C SER A 20 5.22 -13.92 14.83
N ARG A 21 5.07 -12.71 14.29
CA ARG A 21 4.05 -11.75 14.71
C ARG A 21 3.25 -11.20 13.52
N SER A 22 2.00 -10.84 13.80
CA SER A 22 1.24 -9.95 12.92
C SER A 22 1.87 -8.56 12.94
N LEU A 23 1.86 -7.85 11.81
CA LEU A 23 2.39 -6.49 11.70
C LEU A 23 1.89 -5.55 12.80
N SER A 24 0.64 -5.72 13.19
CA SER A 24 -0.02 -4.86 14.16
C SER A 24 0.52 -5.01 15.60
N ASP A 25 1.23 -6.10 15.89
CA ASP A 25 1.81 -6.39 17.20
C ASP A 25 3.35 -6.24 17.20
N ILE A 26 3.90 -5.74 16.08
CA ILE A 26 5.32 -5.42 15.94
C ILE A 26 5.53 -3.97 16.38
N ASP A 27 6.32 -3.80 17.45
CA ASP A 27 6.90 -2.50 17.79
C ASP A 27 8.22 -2.29 17.00
N PRO A 28 8.27 -1.36 16.01
CA PRO A 28 9.48 -1.07 15.23
C PRO A 28 10.56 -0.37 16.07
N CYS A 29 10.23 0.11 17.27
CA CYS A 29 11.14 0.77 18.19
C CYS A 29 11.67 -0.17 19.28
N ASN A 30 11.37 -1.47 19.22
CA ASN A 30 11.83 -2.45 20.19
C ASN A 30 13.33 -2.75 20.03
N HIS A 31 14.14 -2.11 20.87
CA HIS A 31 15.59 -2.22 20.85
C HIS A 31 16.11 -3.63 21.12
N ALA A 32 15.37 -4.44 21.89
CA ALA A 32 15.76 -5.83 22.17
C ALA A 32 15.64 -6.73 20.93
N ALA A 33 14.81 -6.33 19.97
CA ALA A 33 14.59 -7.04 18.72
C ALA A 33 15.45 -6.52 17.57
N PHE A 34 16.35 -5.56 17.80
CA PHE A 34 17.23 -5.07 16.74
C PHE A 34 18.36 -6.04 16.42
N LEU A 35 18.82 -5.94 15.18
CA LEU A 35 20.05 -6.54 14.71
C LEU A 35 21.24 -5.85 15.39
N TYR A 36 22.32 -6.59 15.57
CA TYR A 36 23.48 -6.10 16.31
C TYR A 36 24.33 -5.16 15.45
N LYS A 37 24.47 -3.91 15.89
CA LYS A 37 25.35 -2.88 15.32
C LYS A 37 25.22 -2.77 13.78
N ARG A 38 26.21 -3.31 13.05
CA ARG A 38 26.39 -3.16 11.59
C ARG A 38 25.85 -4.34 10.80
N SER A 39 25.17 -5.30 11.43
CA SER A 39 24.52 -6.42 10.72
C SER A 39 23.22 -6.00 10.01
N VAL A 40 22.92 -4.70 10.00
CA VAL A 40 21.79 -4.09 9.30
C VAL A 40 22.04 -4.12 7.79
N TYR A 41 21.00 -4.47 7.04
CA TYR A 41 21.07 -4.47 5.58
C TYR A 41 20.79 -3.07 5.04
N LEU A 42 21.79 -2.47 4.36
CA LEU A 42 21.70 -1.15 3.71
C LEU A 42 21.85 -1.23 2.19
N GLY A 43 21.82 -2.45 1.64
CA GLY A 43 22.06 -2.71 0.23
C GLY A 43 23.53 -2.96 -0.13
N ILE A 44 23.72 -3.75 -1.19
CA ILE A 44 25.03 -4.23 -1.63
C ILE A 44 25.97 -3.07 -1.94
N LYS A 45 25.50 -2.03 -2.66
CA LYS A 45 26.33 -0.87 -3.03
C LYS A 45 26.94 -0.17 -1.81
N VAL A 46 26.17 -0.02 -0.73
CA VAL A 46 26.65 0.61 0.51
C VAL A 46 27.68 -0.26 1.19
N GLN A 47 27.40 -1.57 1.30
CA GLN A 47 28.33 -2.53 1.91
C GLN A 47 29.65 -2.61 1.13
N THR A 48 29.60 -2.76 -0.20
CA THR A 48 30.79 -2.78 -1.05
C THR A 48 31.60 -1.49 -0.92
N TYR A 49 30.93 -0.34 -0.85
CA TYR A 49 31.61 0.95 -0.68
C TYR A 49 32.32 1.04 0.67
N ILE A 50 31.70 0.59 1.76
CA ILE A 50 32.31 0.57 3.09
C ILE A 50 33.52 -0.38 3.13
N GLU A 51 33.42 -1.54 2.50
CA GLU A 51 34.50 -2.55 2.46
C GLU A 51 35.68 -2.12 1.59
N THR A 52 35.43 -1.46 0.46
CA THR A 52 36.47 -1.08 -0.50
C THR A 52 37.27 0.15 -0.04
N ASN A 53 36.66 1.04 0.75
CA ASN A 53 37.27 2.32 1.14
C ASN A 53 37.85 2.26 2.56
N LYS A 54 39.16 1.99 2.66
CA LYS A 54 39.88 1.86 3.96
C LYS A 54 39.71 3.07 4.89
N GLN A 55 39.69 4.29 4.34
CA GLN A 55 39.48 5.53 5.10
C GLN A 55 38.14 5.55 5.86
N ILE A 56 37.15 4.82 5.37
CA ILE A 56 35.82 4.69 5.97
C ILE A 56 35.80 3.50 6.93
N SER A 57 36.31 2.33 6.50
CA SER A 57 36.30 1.11 7.32
C SER A 57 37.07 1.25 8.63
N GLU A 58 38.15 2.05 8.64
CA GLU A 58 39.00 2.29 9.80
C GLU A 58 38.36 3.27 10.82
N ARG A 59 37.37 4.06 10.39
CA ARG A 59 36.66 5.04 11.24
C ARG A 59 35.43 4.42 11.88
N SER A 60 35.67 3.57 12.87
CA SER A 60 34.59 2.84 13.56
C SER A 60 33.57 3.76 14.23
N ASP A 61 34.01 4.92 14.73
CA ASP A 61 33.17 5.96 15.34
C ASP A 61 32.12 6.51 14.36
N LEU A 62 32.57 6.89 13.17
CA LEU A 62 31.69 7.46 12.14
C LEU A 62 30.77 6.42 11.52
N LEU A 63 31.24 5.18 11.38
CA LEU A 63 30.42 4.08 10.91
C LEU A 63 29.29 3.77 11.90
N ASP A 64 29.58 3.69 13.19
CA ASP A 64 28.53 3.43 14.19
C ASP A 64 27.48 4.56 14.21
N TYR A 65 27.91 5.81 14.04
CA TYR A 65 27.01 6.95 13.86
C TYR A 65 26.15 6.83 12.59
N PHE A 66 26.76 6.50 11.45
CA PHE A 66 26.06 6.33 10.17
C PHE A 66 25.00 5.22 10.24
N TYR A 67 25.37 4.03 10.72
CA TYR A 67 24.41 2.93 10.90
C TYR A 67 23.28 3.33 11.85
N GLY A 68 23.59 4.03 12.95
CA GLY A 68 22.60 4.59 13.86
C GLY A 68 21.58 5.47 13.13
N LYS A 69 22.04 6.38 12.26
CA LYS A 69 21.15 7.25 11.47
C LYS A 69 20.31 6.48 10.44
N CYS A 70 20.87 5.47 9.78
CA CYS A 70 20.10 4.63 8.87
C CYS A 70 19.00 3.86 9.62
N ILE A 71 19.33 3.30 10.79
CA ILE A 71 18.35 2.62 11.64
C ILE A 71 17.26 3.61 12.09
N ASP A 72 17.62 4.81 12.55
CA ASP A 72 16.66 5.82 12.98
C ASP A 72 15.70 6.25 11.85
N PHE A 73 16.23 6.35 10.63
CA PHE A 73 15.41 6.60 9.44
C PHE A 73 14.42 5.47 9.19
N MET A 74 14.88 4.20 9.15
CA MET A 74 14.02 3.04 8.92
C MET A 74 12.99 2.84 10.03
N LYS A 75 13.38 3.00 11.30
CA LYS A 75 12.48 2.99 12.46
C LYS A 75 11.35 4.00 12.29
N THR A 76 11.71 5.24 11.95
CA THR A 76 10.75 6.32 11.77
C THR A 76 9.81 5.99 10.62
N GLY A 77 10.33 5.55 9.47
CA GLY A 77 9.52 5.11 8.34
C GLY A 77 8.53 3.99 8.70
N CYS A 78 9.01 2.91 9.32
CA CYS A 78 8.17 1.80 9.75
C CYS A 78 7.09 2.24 10.77
N LYS A 79 7.46 3.03 11.77
CA LYS A 79 6.52 3.56 12.77
C LYS A 79 5.44 4.40 12.12
N GLU A 80 5.82 5.28 11.22
CA GLU A 80 4.93 6.19 10.52
C GLU A 80 3.99 5.45 9.55
N ILE A 81 4.44 4.35 8.93
CA ILE A 81 3.58 3.45 8.15
C ILE A 81 2.59 2.73 9.07
N LEU A 82 3.07 2.08 10.14
CA LEU A 82 2.22 1.34 11.08
C LEU A 82 1.19 2.23 11.79
N ASN A 83 1.48 3.52 11.98
CA ASN A 83 0.55 4.48 12.56
C ASN A 83 -0.56 4.92 11.57
N ARG A 84 -0.28 4.94 10.26
CA ARG A 84 -1.22 5.44 9.23
C ARG A 84 -2.11 4.37 8.62
N TYR A 85 -1.71 3.11 8.74
CA TYR A 85 -2.46 1.97 8.22
C TYR A 85 -2.96 1.11 9.38
N ASN A 86 -4.27 0.91 9.44
CA ASN A 86 -4.87 0.01 10.42
C ASN A 86 -4.84 -1.43 9.89
N PHE A 87 -3.71 -2.12 10.00
CA PHE A 87 -3.57 -3.51 9.51
C PHE A 87 -4.46 -4.55 10.23
N LYS A 88 -5.27 -4.15 11.22
CA LYS A 88 -6.32 -5.01 11.82
C LYS A 88 -7.71 -4.77 11.20
N ASP A 89 -7.83 -3.87 10.23
CA ASP A 89 -9.11 -3.55 9.62
C ASP A 89 -9.62 -4.69 8.72
N SER A 90 -10.85 -5.13 8.95
CA SER A 90 -11.56 -6.13 8.15
C SER A 90 -11.72 -5.74 6.67
N VAL A 91 -11.46 -4.48 6.31
CA VAL A 91 -11.43 -4.01 4.92
C VAL A 91 -10.42 -4.81 4.10
N TYR A 92 -9.25 -5.17 4.65
CA TYR A 92 -8.21 -5.86 3.89
C TYR A 92 -8.70 -7.22 3.38
N ASP A 93 -9.38 -8.00 4.21
CA ASP A 93 -9.98 -9.29 3.84
C ASP A 93 -11.07 -9.13 2.75
N LYS A 94 -11.74 -7.98 2.73
CA LYS A 94 -12.83 -7.67 1.80
C LYS A 94 -12.36 -7.14 0.46
N ILE A 95 -11.08 -6.77 0.32
CA ILE A 95 -10.51 -6.23 -0.93
C ILE A 95 -9.48 -7.18 -1.57
N GLU A 96 -9.19 -8.34 -0.97
CA GLU A 96 -8.25 -9.32 -1.54
C GLU A 96 -8.66 -9.81 -2.94
N PHE A 97 -9.96 -9.79 -3.23
CA PHE A 97 -10.52 -10.15 -4.54
C PHE A 97 -10.04 -9.21 -5.66
N LEU A 98 -9.63 -7.97 -5.34
CA LEU A 98 -9.14 -7.00 -6.31
C LEU A 98 -7.79 -7.40 -6.91
N LEU A 99 -7.04 -8.30 -6.26
CA LEU A 99 -5.74 -8.72 -6.76
C LEU A 99 -5.93 -9.62 -8.00
N PRO A 100 -5.31 -9.33 -9.16
CA PRO A 100 -5.53 -10.10 -10.39
C PRO A 100 -5.29 -11.60 -10.23
N HIS A 101 -4.27 -12.00 -9.48
CA HIS A 101 -3.97 -13.40 -9.21
C HIS A 101 -5.03 -14.11 -8.36
N ASN A 102 -5.70 -13.38 -7.46
CA ASN A 102 -6.81 -13.92 -6.68
C ASN A 102 -8.09 -13.97 -7.52
N ALA A 103 -8.34 -12.92 -8.31
CA ALA A 103 -9.51 -12.77 -9.16
C ALA A 103 -9.70 -13.94 -10.13
N VAL A 104 -8.61 -14.51 -10.64
CA VAL A 104 -8.63 -15.61 -11.62
C VAL A 104 -8.28 -16.98 -11.03
N SER A 105 -7.98 -17.05 -9.72
CA SER A 105 -7.54 -18.30 -9.07
C SER A 105 -8.72 -19.14 -8.62
N PHE A 106 -8.86 -20.34 -9.18
CA PHE A 106 -9.85 -21.32 -8.72
C PHE A 106 -9.75 -21.60 -7.21
N ALA A 107 -8.53 -21.76 -6.69
CA ALA A 107 -8.33 -22.02 -5.26
C ALA A 107 -8.79 -20.86 -4.37
N PHE A 108 -8.62 -19.62 -4.84
CA PHE A 108 -9.12 -18.45 -4.11
C PHE A 108 -10.65 -18.45 -4.07
N HIS A 109 -11.30 -18.73 -5.21
CA HIS A 109 -12.76 -18.81 -5.33
C HIS A 109 -13.40 -19.90 -4.48
N GLU A 110 -12.69 -21.00 -4.16
CA GLU A 110 -13.18 -22.00 -3.20
C GLU A 110 -13.34 -21.42 -1.79
N SER A 111 -12.41 -20.55 -1.38
CA SER A 111 -12.46 -19.87 -0.08
C SER A 111 -13.28 -18.57 -0.10
N PHE A 112 -13.40 -17.94 -1.27
CA PHE A 112 -14.04 -16.65 -1.50
C PHE A 112 -15.14 -16.80 -2.56
N LEU A 113 -16.19 -17.55 -2.22
CA LEU A 113 -17.24 -17.96 -3.17
C LEU A 113 -18.15 -16.80 -3.60
N THR A 114 -18.29 -15.78 -2.78
CA THR A 114 -19.22 -14.67 -3.01
C THR A 114 -18.60 -13.32 -2.63
N LEU A 115 -18.92 -12.31 -3.42
CA LEU A 115 -18.59 -10.91 -3.14
C LEU A 115 -19.58 -10.24 -2.19
N LEU A 116 -20.62 -10.92 -1.70
CA LEU A 116 -21.62 -10.35 -0.81
C LEU A 116 -21.03 -9.59 0.42
N PRO A 117 -19.98 -10.09 1.11
CA PRO A 117 -19.35 -9.34 2.21
C PRO A 117 -18.67 -8.04 1.77
N ALA A 118 -18.17 -7.97 0.53
CA ALA A 118 -17.55 -6.79 -0.04
C ALA A 118 -18.64 -5.83 -0.56
N LEU A 119 -19.63 -6.32 -1.31
CA LEU A 119 -20.77 -5.55 -1.81
C LEU A 119 -21.56 -4.87 -0.68
N SER A 120 -21.85 -5.61 0.39
CA SER A 120 -22.53 -5.06 1.56
C SER A 120 -21.73 -3.97 2.27
N TYR A 121 -20.40 -4.09 2.29
CA TYR A 121 -19.50 -3.11 2.90
C TYR A 121 -19.36 -1.85 2.02
N PHE A 122 -19.27 -2.04 0.70
CA PHE A 122 -19.09 -1.01 -0.31
C PHE A 122 -20.42 -0.64 -1.00
N ASN A 123 -21.54 -0.73 -0.29
CA ASN A 123 -22.90 -0.54 -0.84
C ASN A 123 -23.16 0.85 -1.44
N ARG A 124 -22.29 1.83 -1.19
CA ARG A 124 -22.40 3.18 -1.76
C ARG A 124 -21.98 3.27 -3.22
N PHE A 125 -21.21 2.30 -3.71
CA PHE A 125 -20.68 2.30 -5.07
C PHE A 125 -21.58 1.54 -6.05
N CYS A 126 -22.62 0.87 -5.55
CA CYS A 126 -23.35 -0.11 -6.33
C CYS A 126 -24.75 -0.37 -5.77
N ASP A 127 -25.77 -0.20 -6.61
CA ASP A 127 -27.15 -0.49 -6.23
C ASP A 127 -27.37 -1.99 -5.96
N GLU A 128 -28.19 -2.31 -4.96
CA GLU A 128 -28.48 -3.70 -4.57
C GLU A 128 -29.04 -4.55 -5.72
N HIS A 129 -29.71 -3.92 -6.69
CA HIS A 129 -30.30 -4.60 -7.85
C HIS A 129 -29.28 -5.26 -8.79
N ILE A 130 -28.03 -4.77 -8.81
CA ILE A 130 -26.97 -5.33 -9.66
C ILE A 130 -26.01 -6.26 -8.89
N TRP A 131 -26.21 -6.45 -7.58
CA TRP A 131 -25.34 -7.30 -6.76
C TRP A 131 -25.29 -8.75 -7.24
N GLN A 132 -26.43 -9.31 -7.66
CA GLN A 132 -26.47 -10.66 -8.21
C GLN A 132 -25.65 -10.77 -9.49
N GLN A 133 -25.72 -9.77 -10.38
CA GLN A 133 -24.96 -9.75 -11.63
C GLN A 133 -23.46 -9.69 -11.34
N ILE A 134 -23.04 -8.87 -10.39
CA ILE A 134 -21.63 -8.77 -9.99
C ILE A 134 -21.13 -10.10 -9.37
N ASP A 135 -21.92 -10.73 -8.51
CA ASP A 135 -21.54 -12.03 -7.91
C ASP A 135 -21.47 -13.14 -8.96
N ASP A 136 -22.37 -13.14 -9.93
CA ASP A 136 -22.36 -14.09 -11.05
C ASP A 136 -21.13 -13.88 -11.93
N GLU A 137 -20.84 -12.63 -12.32
CA GLU A 137 -19.64 -12.25 -13.08
C GLU A 137 -18.35 -12.68 -12.37
N TRP A 138 -18.28 -12.47 -11.05
CA TRP A 138 -17.16 -12.93 -10.23
C TRP A 138 -16.96 -14.43 -10.36
N ARG A 139 -18.01 -15.23 -10.15
CA ARG A 139 -17.91 -16.69 -10.23
C ARG A 139 -17.52 -17.21 -11.62
N GLN A 140 -17.85 -16.47 -12.68
CA GLN A 140 -17.49 -16.84 -14.04
C GLN A 140 -16.06 -16.45 -14.43
N LEU A 141 -15.46 -15.46 -13.74
CA LEU A 141 -14.16 -14.90 -14.13
C LEU A 141 -13.03 -15.94 -14.26
N PRO A 142 -12.85 -16.91 -13.33
CA PRO A 142 -11.80 -17.93 -13.46
C PRO A 142 -11.98 -18.86 -14.66
N HIS A 143 -13.21 -19.00 -15.18
CA HIS A 143 -13.54 -19.89 -16.29
C HIS A 143 -13.30 -19.24 -17.65
N TYR A 144 -13.02 -17.94 -17.70
CA TYR A 144 -12.86 -17.19 -18.94
C TYR A 144 -11.38 -17.05 -19.33
N PRO A 145 -11.02 -17.23 -20.62
CA PRO A 145 -9.64 -17.06 -21.06
C PRO A 145 -9.24 -15.58 -21.03
N LEU A 146 -8.27 -15.22 -20.18
CA LEU A 146 -7.79 -13.83 -20.03
C LEU A 146 -7.33 -13.19 -21.35
N ASP A 147 -6.73 -13.97 -22.25
CA ASP A 147 -6.26 -13.49 -23.56
C ASP A 147 -7.40 -12.86 -24.38
N SER A 148 -8.63 -13.36 -24.23
CA SER A 148 -9.81 -12.81 -24.92
C SER A 148 -10.28 -11.47 -24.35
N LEU A 149 -9.84 -11.13 -23.14
CA LEU A 149 -10.18 -9.92 -22.42
C LEU A 149 -9.06 -8.88 -22.46
N HIS A 150 -7.95 -9.17 -23.15
CA HIS A 150 -6.74 -8.34 -23.18
C HIS A 150 -6.21 -7.99 -21.79
N ALA A 151 -6.42 -8.87 -20.80
CA ALA A 151 -6.00 -8.68 -19.41
C ALA A 151 -4.83 -9.62 -19.07
N ASN A 152 -3.86 -9.17 -18.27
CA ASN A 152 -2.78 -10.01 -17.77
C ASN A 152 -2.75 -10.00 -16.23
N ILE A 153 -2.47 -11.16 -15.64
CA ILE A 153 -2.31 -11.32 -14.19
C ILE A 153 -1.15 -10.49 -13.64
N ASN A 154 -0.15 -10.21 -14.48
CA ASN A 154 1.02 -9.42 -14.11
C ASN A 154 0.85 -7.91 -14.32
N ASP A 155 -0.30 -7.47 -14.84
CA ASP A 155 -0.58 -6.05 -14.97
C ASP A 155 -0.78 -5.40 -13.60
N GLU A 156 -0.66 -4.07 -13.56
CA GLU A 156 -1.07 -3.29 -12.39
C GLU A 156 -2.58 -3.51 -12.14
N ILE A 157 -2.98 -3.45 -10.87
CA ILE A 157 -4.33 -3.87 -10.43
C ILE A 157 -5.42 -3.10 -11.18
N ASP A 158 -5.25 -1.79 -11.30
CA ASP A 158 -6.12 -0.87 -12.04
C ASP A 158 -6.14 -1.16 -13.54
N ALA A 159 -4.98 -1.42 -14.16
CA ALA A 159 -4.90 -1.79 -15.57
C ALA A 159 -5.65 -3.10 -15.87
N PHE A 160 -5.52 -4.10 -14.99
CA PHE A 160 -6.25 -5.37 -15.10
C PHE A 160 -7.77 -5.17 -15.07
N TRP A 161 -8.30 -4.43 -14.09
CA TRP A 161 -9.74 -4.18 -14.01
C TRP A 161 -10.25 -3.26 -15.12
N THR A 162 -9.41 -2.36 -15.62
CA THR A 162 -9.74 -1.51 -16.78
C THR A 162 -9.91 -2.34 -18.05
N ALA A 163 -9.06 -3.34 -18.29
CA ALA A 163 -9.22 -4.25 -19.43
C ALA A 163 -10.56 -5.01 -19.39
N LEU A 164 -10.99 -5.41 -18.19
CA LEU A 164 -12.27 -6.07 -17.95
C LEU A 164 -13.49 -5.16 -18.07
N SER A 165 -13.30 -3.83 -18.06
CA SER A 165 -14.37 -2.81 -18.15
C SER A 165 -14.78 -2.43 -19.57
N SER A 166 -14.23 -3.09 -20.59
CA SER A 166 -14.60 -2.81 -21.98
C SER A 166 -16.09 -3.06 -22.25
N GLU A 167 -16.71 -2.24 -23.12
CA GLU A 167 -18.17 -2.26 -23.35
C GLU A 167 -18.74 -3.61 -23.81
N ASN A 168 -17.90 -4.47 -24.40
CA ASN A 168 -18.29 -5.82 -24.85
C ASN A 168 -17.86 -6.93 -23.87
N SER A 169 -17.27 -6.56 -22.74
CA SER A 169 -16.83 -7.52 -21.73
C SER A 169 -18.04 -8.02 -20.94
N PRO A 170 -18.14 -9.34 -20.70
CA PRO A 170 -19.16 -9.89 -19.81
C PRO A 170 -18.91 -9.52 -18.33
N PHE A 171 -17.80 -8.86 -18.00
CA PHE A 171 -17.38 -8.51 -16.63
C PHE A 171 -17.48 -7.00 -16.33
N ILE A 172 -18.30 -6.26 -17.09
CA ILE A 172 -18.39 -4.80 -16.99
C ILE A 172 -18.90 -4.33 -15.62
N ASN A 173 -19.85 -5.04 -15.00
CA ASN A 173 -20.39 -4.62 -13.70
C ASN A 173 -19.39 -4.88 -12.58
N LEU A 174 -18.74 -6.06 -12.62
CA LEU A 174 -17.69 -6.44 -11.68
C LEU A 174 -16.49 -5.49 -11.76
N SER A 175 -16.02 -5.19 -12.97
CA SER A 175 -14.87 -4.30 -13.18
C SER A 175 -15.16 -2.87 -12.75
N ASN A 176 -16.34 -2.33 -13.07
CA ASN A 176 -16.75 -1.00 -12.60
C ASN A 176 -16.83 -0.93 -11.07
N PHE A 177 -17.36 -1.99 -10.44
CA PHE A 177 -17.36 -2.09 -8.97
C PHE A 177 -15.92 -2.13 -8.41
N ALA A 178 -15.05 -2.97 -8.98
CA ALA A 178 -13.66 -3.08 -8.56
C ALA A 178 -12.90 -1.76 -8.69
N LEU A 179 -13.02 -1.07 -9.83
CA LEU A 179 -12.42 0.25 -10.07
C LEU A 179 -12.97 1.31 -9.11
N SER A 180 -14.27 1.27 -8.81
CA SER A 180 -14.88 2.17 -7.82
C SER A 180 -14.30 1.94 -6.43
N VAL A 181 -14.09 0.68 -6.02
CA VAL A 181 -13.44 0.37 -4.74
C VAL A 181 -11.97 0.82 -4.73
N LEU A 182 -11.23 0.63 -5.83
CA LEU A 182 -9.84 1.07 -5.97
C LEU A 182 -9.67 2.59 -5.92
N SER A 183 -10.71 3.35 -6.28
CA SER A 183 -10.70 4.81 -6.21
C SER A 183 -10.75 5.36 -4.77
N ILE A 184 -10.98 4.49 -3.77
CA ILE A 184 -11.06 4.91 -2.37
C ILE A 184 -9.64 5.15 -1.83
N PRO A 185 -9.34 6.35 -1.33
CA PRO A 185 -8.09 6.57 -0.62
C PRO A 185 -8.09 5.78 0.69
N HIS A 186 -7.38 4.65 0.71
CA HIS A 186 -7.30 3.76 1.88
C HIS A 186 -6.42 4.30 3.02
N SER A 187 -5.80 5.46 2.85
CA SER A 187 -5.02 6.14 3.90
C SER A 187 -5.22 7.65 3.86
N ASN A 188 -5.40 8.25 5.03
CA ASN A 188 -5.43 9.70 5.20
C ASN A 188 -4.08 10.38 4.90
N ALA A 189 -3.02 9.62 4.64
CA ALA A 189 -1.67 10.13 4.34
C ALA A 189 -1.63 11.10 3.14
N GLU A 190 -2.42 10.82 2.10
CA GLU A 190 -2.51 11.67 0.89
C GLU A 190 -3.08 13.04 1.26
N CYS A 191 -4.18 13.05 2.02
CA CYS A 191 -4.81 14.26 2.53
C CYS A 191 -3.89 15.02 3.50
N GLU A 192 -3.20 14.32 4.41
CA GLU A 192 -2.22 14.94 5.34
C GLU A 192 -1.08 15.65 4.62
N ARG A 193 -0.61 15.13 3.48
CA ARG A 193 0.44 15.77 2.67
C ARG A 193 -0.04 17.09 2.07
N VAL A 194 -1.27 17.13 1.56
CA VAL A 194 -1.90 18.37 1.05
C VAL A 194 -2.15 19.34 2.21
N PHE A 195 -2.68 18.86 3.33
CA PHE A 195 -2.94 19.71 4.50
C PHE A 195 -1.66 20.23 5.16
N SER A 196 -0.54 19.50 5.13
CA SER A 196 0.76 19.97 5.62
C SER A 196 1.29 21.16 4.80
N LYS A 197 1.19 21.09 3.46
CA LYS A 197 1.52 22.21 2.57
C LYS A 197 0.64 23.43 2.85
N VAL A 198 -0.65 23.21 3.05
CA VAL A 198 -1.60 24.29 3.38
C VAL A 198 -1.36 24.85 4.77
N ASN A 199 -0.95 24.03 5.74
CA ASN A 199 -0.64 24.51 7.08
C ASN A 199 0.60 25.39 7.08
N LEU A 200 1.60 25.12 6.22
CA LEU A 200 2.72 26.02 5.98
C LEU A 200 2.27 27.38 5.42
N LEU A 201 1.35 27.38 4.45
CA LEU A 201 0.74 28.59 3.89
C LEU A 201 -0.11 29.37 4.92
N LYS A 202 -0.77 28.67 5.84
CA LYS A 202 -1.57 29.29 6.92
C LYS A 202 -0.74 29.85 8.07
N THR A 203 0.38 29.22 8.41
CA THR A 203 1.04 29.46 9.71
C THR A 203 2.50 29.92 9.68
N LYS A 204 3.29 29.63 8.63
CA LYS A 204 4.76 29.78 8.74
C LYS A 204 5.46 30.59 7.63
N THR A 205 4.79 31.02 6.57
CA THR A 205 5.38 31.90 5.56
C THR A 205 4.74 33.29 5.59
N ARG A 206 5.55 34.33 5.37
CA ARG A 206 5.26 35.77 5.50
C ARG A 206 4.00 36.31 4.78
N ASN A 207 3.22 35.48 4.09
CA ASN A 207 2.00 35.80 3.36
C ASN A 207 0.85 34.91 3.85
N LYS A 208 0.23 35.29 4.97
CA LYS A 208 -1.00 34.64 5.47
C LYS A 208 -2.14 34.94 4.49
N LEU A 209 -2.49 33.97 3.65
CA LEU A 209 -3.60 34.09 2.71
C LEU A 209 -4.95 33.96 3.46
N SER A 210 -5.95 34.70 2.99
CA SER A 210 -7.32 34.58 3.52
C SER A 210 -7.88 33.19 3.24
N THR A 211 -8.77 32.68 4.10
CA THR A 211 -9.36 31.34 3.96
C THR A 211 -10.08 31.15 2.62
N THR A 212 -10.66 32.21 2.06
CA THR A 212 -11.29 32.20 0.74
C THR A 212 -10.29 31.98 -0.39
N THR A 213 -9.11 32.61 -0.33
CA THR A 213 -8.04 32.40 -1.33
C THR A 213 -7.43 31.01 -1.21
N VAL A 214 -7.26 30.49 0.00
CA VAL A 214 -6.76 29.13 0.23
C VAL A 214 -7.71 28.08 -0.34
N ASN A 215 -9.03 28.27 -0.22
CA ASN A 215 -10.02 27.38 -0.85
C ASN A 215 -9.98 27.44 -2.38
N GLY A 216 -9.70 28.61 -2.98
CA GLY A 216 -9.52 28.72 -4.43
C GLY A 216 -8.34 27.88 -4.93
N SER A 217 -7.21 27.90 -4.22
CA SER A 217 -6.04 27.08 -4.55
C SER A 217 -6.23 25.57 -4.37
N PHE A 218 -7.30 25.12 -3.69
CA PHE A 218 -7.64 23.70 -3.60
C PHE A 218 -8.33 23.18 -4.88
N VAL A 219 -8.97 24.06 -5.65
CA VAL A 219 -9.78 23.69 -6.82
C VAL A 219 -8.99 23.84 -8.13
N GLU A 220 -7.99 24.73 -8.16
CA GLU A 220 -7.17 25.00 -9.36
C GLU A 220 -6.15 23.90 -9.71
N THR A 221 -5.94 22.89 -8.86
CA THR A 221 -4.92 21.85 -9.10
C THR A 221 -5.39 20.65 -9.93
N ASP A 222 -6.62 20.66 -10.44
CA ASP A 222 -7.20 19.55 -11.22
C ASP A 222 -7.19 19.79 -12.75
N ASP A 223 -6.63 20.90 -13.23
CA ASP A 223 -6.50 21.20 -14.67
C ASP A 223 -5.02 21.47 -15.06
N GLU A 224 -4.25 20.40 -15.30
CA GLU A 224 -3.07 20.34 -16.20
C GLU A 224 -2.57 18.89 -16.36
#